data_AF-A0A965CWI5-F1
#
_entry.id   AF-A0A965CWI5-F1
#
_cell.length_a   1.000
_cell.length_b   1.000
_cell.length_c   1.000
_cell.angle_alpha   90.00
_cell.angle_beta   90.00
_cell.angle_gamma   90.00
#
_symmetry.space_group_name_H-M   'P 1'
#
loop_
_entity.id
_entity.type
_entity.pdbx_description
1 polymer ?
#
loop_
_entity_poly.entity_id
_entity_poly.type
_entity_poly.pdbx_seq_one_letter_code
_entity_poly.pdbx_strand_id
1 'polypeptide(L)' 'KYAAAAQSLVTPSSAARALFAGAPNIERVDRLVKTIAAQKGEKSAVLDETTALVDARLEINRKKA' A
#
# COMPACT_ATOMS: atom_id res chain seq x y z
N LYS A 1 -18.42 1.61 -15.93
CA LYS A 1 -17.10 2.11 -15.47
C LYS A 1 -16.36 1.12 -14.55
N TYR A 2 -16.93 0.71 -13.41
CA TYR A 2 -16.23 -0.19 -12.47
C TYR A 2 -16.01 -1.61 -13.01
N ALA A 3 -16.97 -2.15 -13.77
CA ALA A 3 -16.81 -3.45 -14.44
C ALA A 3 -15.64 -3.48 -15.43
N ALA A 4 -15.40 -2.38 -16.15
CA ALA A 4 -14.23 -2.26 -17.04
C ALA A 4 -12.92 -2.09 -16.24
N ALA A 5 -12.94 -1.33 -15.15
CA ALA A 5 -11.77 -1.19 -14.27
C ALA A 5 -11.36 -2.51 -13.61
N ALA A 6 -12.32 -3.41 -13.36
CA ALA A 6 -12.04 -4.74 -12.81
C ALA A 6 -11.14 -5.59 -13.73
N GLN A 7 -11.21 -5.37 -15.06
CA GLN A 7 -10.35 -6.08 -16.02
C GLN A 7 -8.86 -5.76 -15.81
N SER A 8 -8.54 -4.58 -15.29
CA SER A 8 -7.16 -4.16 -15.00
C SER A 8 -6.63 -4.65 -13.65
N LEU A 9 -7.46 -5.31 -12.82
CA LEU A 9 -7.03 -5.82 -11.51
C LEU A 9 -5.98 -6.95 -11.61
N VAL A 10 -5.82 -7.55 -12.79
CA VAL A 10 -4.72 -8.50 -13.06
C VAL A 10 -3.35 -7.82 -13.11
N THR A 11 -3.31 -6.50 -13.34
CA THR A 11 -2.07 -5.74 -13.41
C THR A 11 -1.67 -5.24 -12.02
N PRO A 12 -0.37 -5.09 -11.72
CA PRO A 12 0.06 -4.48 -10.47
C PRO A 12 -0.51 -3.06 -10.32
N SER A 13 -0.97 -2.75 -9.12
CA SER A 13 -1.48 -1.42 -8.78
C SER A 13 -0.43 -0.34 -9.04
N SER A 14 -0.86 0.92 -9.19
CA SER A 14 0.04 2.06 -9.33
C SER A 14 1.05 2.14 -8.18
N ALA A 15 0.59 1.92 -6.95
CA ALA A 15 1.44 1.88 -5.76
C ALA A 15 2.50 0.76 -5.86
N ALA A 16 2.11 -0.46 -6.22
CA ALA A 16 3.06 -1.57 -6.39
C ALA A 16 4.11 -1.24 -7.47
N ARG A 17 3.67 -0.72 -8.63
CA ARG A 17 4.59 -0.32 -9.71
C ARG A 17 5.59 0.74 -9.23
N ALA A 18 5.14 1.77 -8.53
CA ALA A 18 6.03 2.81 -8.00
C ALA A 18 7.03 2.26 -6.98
N LEU A 19 6.58 1.42 -6.05
CA LEU A 19 7.43 0.78 -5.05
C LEU A 19 8.52 -0.08 -5.70
N PHE A 20 8.16 -0.93 -6.65
CA PHE A 20 9.14 -1.81 -7.30
C PHE A 20 9.99 -1.10 -8.37
N ALA A 21 9.58 0.09 -8.82
CA ALA A 21 10.42 1.00 -9.60
C ALA A 21 11.43 1.80 -8.76
N GLY A 22 11.41 1.64 -7.42
CA GLY A 22 12.39 2.27 -6.52
C GLY A 22 11.94 3.62 -5.95
N ALA A 23 10.65 3.97 -6.05
CA ALA A 23 10.16 5.22 -5.46
C ALA A 23 10.44 5.25 -3.93
N PRO A 24 11.14 6.29 -3.40
CA PRO A 24 11.44 6.38 -1.98
C PRO A 24 10.21 6.77 -1.13
N ASN A 25 9.20 7.36 -1.77
CA ASN A 25 7.94 7.81 -1.18
C ASN A 25 6.78 7.53 -2.13
N ILE A 26 5.63 7.15 -1.57
CA ILE A 26 4.33 7.05 -2.25
C ILE A 26 3.24 7.55 -1.29
N GLU A 27 2.05 7.85 -1.81
CA GLU A 27 0.87 8.08 -0.95
C GLU A 27 0.47 6.77 -0.21
N ARG A 28 0.10 6.88 1.07
CA ARG A 28 -0.13 5.74 1.98
C ARG A 28 -1.56 5.68 2.52
N VAL A 29 -2.51 5.45 1.62
CA VAL A 29 -3.94 5.29 1.96
C VAL A 29 -4.17 4.10 2.89
N ASP A 30 -3.38 3.03 2.77
CA ASP A 30 -3.37 1.88 3.68
C ASP A 30 -3.10 2.29 5.14
N ARG A 31 -2.15 3.19 5.39
CA ARG A 31 -1.87 3.72 6.75
C ARG A 31 -3.01 4.60 7.26
N LEU A 32 -3.63 5.40 6.39
CA LEU A 32 -4.80 6.20 6.76
C LEU A 32 -5.95 5.30 7.22
N VAL A 33 -6.28 4.27 6.44
CA VAL A 33 -7.32 3.29 6.79
C VAL A 33 -6.98 2.58 8.10
N LYS A 34 -5.72 2.17 8.30
CA LYS A 34 -5.28 1.55 9.56
C LYS A 34 -5.48 2.46 10.77
N THR A 35 -5.17 3.73 10.61
CA THR A 35 -5.34 4.74 11.67
C THR A 35 -6.83 4.92 12.02
N ILE A 36 -7.69 5.02 11.00
CA ILE A 36 -9.14 5.15 11.20
C ILE A 36 -9.73 3.89 11.85
N ALA A 37 -9.30 2.70 11.42
CA ALA A 37 -9.73 1.44 12.03
C ALA A 37 -9.36 1.39 13.52
N ALA A 38 -8.12 1.77 13.87
CA ALA A 38 -7.68 1.82 15.25
C ALA A 38 -8.51 2.82 16.09
N GLN A 39 -8.86 3.98 15.55
CA GLN A 39 -9.75 4.96 16.21
C GLN A 39 -11.16 4.41 16.49
N LYS A 40 -11.61 3.47 15.65
CA LYS A 40 -12.89 2.76 15.83
C LYS A 40 -12.80 1.54 16.74
N GLY A 41 -11.62 1.23 17.29
CA GLY A 41 -11.38 0.01 18.05
C GLY A 41 -11.36 -1.27 17.19
N GLU A 42 -11.29 -1.12 15.86
CA GLU A 42 -11.20 -2.23 14.92
C GLU A 42 -9.74 -2.62 14.67
N LYS A 43 -9.51 -3.92 14.47
CA LYS A 43 -8.20 -4.47 14.10
C LYS A 43 -8.34 -5.41 12.91
N SER A 44 -7.38 -5.36 12.00
CA SER A 44 -7.33 -6.23 10.83
C SER A 44 -5.89 -6.69 10.61
N ALA A 45 -5.65 -7.98 10.85
CA ALA A 45 -4.33 -8.58 10.69
C ALA A 45 -3.80 -8.41 9.25
N VAL A 46 -4.67 -8.51 8.25
CA VAL A 46 -4.32 -8.33 6.83
C VAL A 46 -3.86 -6.89 6.55
N LEU A 47 -4.54 -5.90 7.15
CA LEU A 47 -4.15 -4.50 7.01
C LEU A 47 -2.82 -4.20 7.72
N ASP A 48 -2.62 -4.80 8.88
CA ASP A 48 -1.37 -4.70 9.63
C ASP A 48 -0.19 -5.30 8.85
N GLU A 49 -0.37 -6.49 8.30
CA GLU A 49 0.64 -7.14 7.46
C GLU A 49 0.93 -6.34 6.19
N THR A 50 -0.11 -5.89 5.48
CA THR A 50 0.03 -5.11 4.24
C THR A 50 0.79 -3.81 4.50
N THR A 51 0.43 -3.07 5.56
CA THR A 51 1.11 -1.82 5.90
C THR A 51 2.59 -2.04 6.24
N ALA A 52 2.92 -3.11 6.97
CA ALA A 52 4.28 -3.48 7.31
C ALA A 52 5.13 -3.85 6.08
N LEU A 53 4.56 -4.62 5.14
CA LEU A 53 5.25 -4.99 3.90
C LEU A 53 5.59 -3.76 3.03
N VAL A 54 4.66 -2.80 2.92
CA VAL A 54 4.90 -1.56 2.17
C VAL A 54 5.93 -0.68 2.88
N ASP A 55 5.87 -0.56 4.20
CA ASP A 55 6.87 0.16 5.00
C ASP A 55 8.28 -0.43 4.76
N ALA A 56 8.42 -1.76 4.86
CA ALA A 56 9.70 -2.44 4.64
C ALA A 56 10.25 -2.22 3.22
N ARG A 57 9.40 -2.26 2.18
CA ARG A 57 9.82 -1.98 0.81
C ARG A 57 10.28 -0.52 0.64
N LEU A 58 9.57 0.43 1.23
CA LEU A 58 9.95 1.84 1.18
C LEU A 58 11.27 2.11 1.89
N GLU A 59 11.54 1.46 3.02
CA GLU A 59 12.85 1.54 3.69
C GLU A 59 13.99 1.05 2.79
N ILE A 60 13.79 -0.06 2.07
CA ILE A 60 14.76 -0.55 1.09
C ILE A 60 15.01 0.49 -0.01
N ASN A 61 13.94 1.12 -0.53
CA ASN A 61 14.07 2.11 -1.59
C ASN A 61 14.79 3.38 -1.09
N ARG A 62 14.45 3.87 0.11
CA ARG A 62 15.13 5.03 0.71
C ARG A 62 16.63 4.80 0.92
N LYS A 63 17.04 3.59 1.30
CA LYS A 63 18.47 3.24 1.45
C LYS A 63 19.25 3.25 0.14
N LYS A 64 18.58 3.18 -1.00
CA LYS A 64 19.19 3.15 -2.35
C LYS A 64 19.11 4.51 -3.07
N ALA A 65 18.36 5.46 -2.52
CA ALA A 65 18.13 6.78 -3.11
C ALA A 65 19.26 7.76 -2.78
#